data_AF-A0A660VNH5-F1
#
_entry.id   AF-A0A660VNH5-F1
#
_cell.length_a   1.000
_cell.length_b   1.000
_cell.length_c   1.000
_cell.angle_alpha   90.00
_cell.angle_beta   90.00
_cell.angle_gamma   90.00
#
_symmetry.space_group_name_H-M   'P 1'
#
loop_
_entity.id
_entity.type
_entity.pdbx_description
1 polymer ?
#
loop_
_entity_poly.entity_id
_entity_poly.type
_entity_poly.pdbx_seq_one_letter_code
_entity_poly.pdbx_strand_id
1 'polypeptide(L)'
;MRWSAVLCILTACGLLLAQQVRKQKPPHKEQPLTLKKEVKIRVVLKDTTRIVGVVEAGKFVVETAYGVLEVPPSEMRRVVVGKKADKELVERLAVLVRELGSDDFARRRKAKKELKELGAVAITDLKRALQSNDAETRKTATELLAELEKQFSPDEVVPDEDIIETARFTIVGNLRFETFTLKTRYGILRMPKKDITRIEFLVGEESVRVVELRGNFAGTTMVDTGIELPVGAEVEVTATGKMTSHQGISFGPAGLSSDIMPVSWMRGPLRGEPFGALLGRIGRGGRIFKIGARHKFKAKTSGRLFLSFNAKPQFGPYRGSFKVKIRVKK
;
A
#
# COMPACT_ATOMS: atom_id res chain seq x y z
N MET A 1 88.87 -9.27 -29.39
CA MET A 1 89.13 -10.69 -29.01
C MET A 1 89.33 -10.74 -27.49
N ARG A 2 88.96 -11.76 -26.71
CA ARG A 2 87.85 -12.75 -26.78
C ARG A 2 87.89 -13.51 -25.43
N TRP A 3 86.81 -13.48 -24.62
CA TRP A 3 86.53 -14.40 -23.47
C TRP A 3 87.56 -14.38 -22.29
N SER A 4 87.34 -14.79 -21.04
CA SER A 4 86.19 -15.21 -20.18
C SER A 4 86.70 -15.30 -18.70
N ALA A 5 85.92 -15.42 -17.61
CA ALA A 5 84.54 -15.09 -17.23
C ALA A 5 84.28 -15.51 -15.74
N VAL A 6 83.14 -15.12 -15.11
CA VAL A 6 82.38 -15.87 -14.05
C VAL A 6 83.00 -15.93 -12.61
N LEU A 7 82.30 -15.82 -11.44
CA LEU A 7 80.87 -15.84 -11.03
C LEU A 7 80.60 -15.09 -9.67
N CYS A 8 79.31 -15.03 -9.23
CA CYS A 8 78.77 -14.80 -7.85
C CYS A 8 78.87 -13.36 -7.25
N ILE A 9 77.89 -12.43 -7.31
CA ILE A 9 76.43 -12.49 -7.05
C ILE A 9 76.12 -13.13 -5.67
N LEU A 10 75.39 -12.54 -4.69
CA LEU A 10 74.35 -11.48 -4.69
C LEU A 10 74.40 -10.61 -3.40
N THR A 11 73.83 -9.40 -3.46
CA THR A 11 73.77 -8.38 -2.40
C THR A 11 72.70 -8.60 -1.34
N ALA A 12 73.02 -8.29 -0.08
CA ALA A 12 72.06 -7.97 0.98
C ALA A 12 72.15 -6.48 1.35
N CYS A 13 71.03 -5.74 1.33
CA CYS A 13 70.96 -4.35 1.78
C CYS A 13 69.91 -4.21 2.88
N GLY A 14 70.37 -3.88 4.08
CA GLY A 14 69.53 -3.85 5.28
C GLY A 14 68.65 -2.60 5.41
N LEU A 15 67.41 -2.84 5.83
CA LEU A 15 66.86 -2.34 7.10
C LEU A 15 67.09 -0.86 7.47
N LEU A 16 66.05 -0.07 7.23
CA LEU A 16 65.72 1.12 8.02
C LEU A 16 64.28 0.97 8.52
N LEU A 17 64.09 0.85 9.84
CA LEU A 17 62.76 0.76 10.44
C LEU A 17 62.09 2.14 10.42
N ALA A 18 60.98 2.25 9.69
CA ALA A 18 59.97 3.26 9.93
C ALA A 18 58.60 2.58 9.99
N GLN A 19 57.91 2.67 11.13
CA GLN A 19 56.62 2.03 11.36
C GLN A 19 55.50 2.71 10.53
N GLN A 20 55.31 2.27 9.28
CA GLN A 20 54.07 2.56 8.57
C GLN A 20 52.93 1.69 9.13
N VAL A 21 52.25 2.21 10.15
CA VAL A 21 50.90 1.76 10.49
C VAL A 21 50.01 2.04 9.29
N ARG A 22 49.80 1.03 8.44
CA ARG A 22 48.79 1.06 7.38
C ARG A 22 47.43 1.22 8.04
N LYS A 23 46.94 2.46 8.14
CA LYS A 23 45.55 2.76 8.47
C LYS A 23 44.67 2.13 7.40
N GLN A 24 44.25 0.88 7.63
CA GLN A 24 43.18 0.26 6.86
C GLN A 24 41.97 1.18 6.99
N LYS A 25 41.54 1.75 5.86
CA LYS A 25 40.29 2.50 5.79
C LYS A 25 39.19 1.53 6.27
N PRO A 26 38.45 1.84 7.35
CA PRO A 26 37.47 0.90 7.88
C PRO A 26 36.49 0.52 6.77
N PRO A 27 36.05 -0.74 6.69
CA PRO A 27 35.12 -1.16 5.66
C PRO A 27 33.92 -0.23 5.72
N HIS A 28 33.63 0.41 4.59
CA HIS A 28 32.45 1.24 4.46
C HIS A 28 31.26 0.34 4.82
N LYS A 29 30.62 0.59 5.97
CA LYS A 29 29.37 -0.07 6.29
C LYS A 29 28.43 0.29 5.15
N GLU A 30 28.19 -0.67 4.26
CA GLU A 30 27.08 -0.61 3.34
C GLU A 30 25.86 -0.40 4.21
N GLN A 31 25.38 0.85 4.24
CA GLN A 31 24.08 1.14 4.81
C GLN A 31 23.13 0.22 4.04
N PRO A 32 22.36 -0.65 4.73
CA PRO A 32 21.47 -1.55 4.02
C PRO A 32 20.61 -0.67 3.12
N LEU A 33 20.64 -0.94 1.82
CA LEU A 33 19.79 -0.29 0.84
C LEU A 33 18.34 -0.55 1.27
N THR A 34 17.82 0.35 2.10
CA THR A 34 16.42 0.41 2.44
C THR A 34 15.73 0.65 1.12
N LEU A 35 15.11 -0.42 0.57
CA LEU A 35 14.28 -0.29 -0.61
C LEU A 35 13.25 0.77 -0.28
N LYS A 36 13.47 1.99 -0.80
CA LYS A 36 12.56 3.11 -0.63
C LYS A 36 11.25 2.64 -1.22
N LYS A 37 10.32 2.27 -0.34
CA LYS A 37 9.09 1.61 -0.73
C LYS A 37 8.24 2.65 -1.45
N GLU A 38 8.25 2.61 -2.78
CA GLU A 38 7.47 3.55 -3.57
C GLU A 38 5.99 3.19 -3.46
N VAL A 39 5.18 4.15 -3.00
CA VAL A 39 3.72 4.00 -2.92
C VAL A 39 3.12 4.66 -4.15
N LYS A 40 2.36 3.90 -4.93
CA LYS A 40 1.65 4.42 -6.09
C LYS A 40 0.44 5.23 -5.60
N ILE A 41 0.26 6.42 -6.15
CA ILE A 41 -0.82 7.33 -5.78
C ILE A 41 -1.44 7.98 -7.02
N ARG A 42 -2.67 8.45 -6.87
CA ARG A 42 -3.37 9.34 -7.82
C ARG A 42 -3.64 10.65 -7.10
N VAL A 43 -3.12 11.75 -7.62
CA VAL A 43 -3.45 13.10 -7.17
C VAL A 43 -4.55 13.66 -8.06
N VAL A 44 -5.52 14.34 -7.46
CA VAL A 44 -6.55 15.13 -8.14
C VAL A 44 -6.34 16.59 -7.76
N LEU A 45 -6.15 17.43 -8.77
CA LEU A 45 -5.96 18.87 -8.62
C LEU A 45 -7.30 19.63 -8.70
N LYS A 46 -7.29 20.92 -8.32
CA LYS A 46 -8.46 21.83 -8.37
C LYS A 46 -9.09 21.97 -9.76
N ASP A 47 -8.31 21.84 -10.83
CA ASP A 47 -8.75 21.84 -12.23
C ASP A 47 -9.37 20.49 -12.68
N THR A 48 -9.56 19.55 -11.74
CA THR A 48 -9.96 18.14 -11.93
C THR A 48 -8.92 17.24 -12.60
N THR A 49 -7.72 17.74 -12.93
CA THR A 49 -6.64 16.93 -13.53
C THR A 49 -6.22 15.80 -12.60
N ARG A 50 -6.14 14.59 -13.15
CA ARG A 50 -5.80 13.36 -12.42
C ARG A 50 -4.41 12.87 -12.79
N ILE A 51 -3.45 12.98 -11.87
CA ILE A 51 -2.05 12.62 -12.09
C ILE A 51 -1.70 11.36 -11.32
N VAL A 52 -1.21 10.33 -12.03
CA VAL A 52 -0.78 9.07 -11.42
C VAL A 52 0.74 9.01 -11.38
N GLY A 53 1.29 8.70 -10.21
CA GLY A 53 2.73 8.55 -10.01
C GLY A 53 3.05 7.73 -8.77
N VAL A 54 4.28 7.86 -8.29
CA VAL A 54 4.76 7.25 -7.06
C VAL A 54 5.35 8.31 -6.13
N VAL A 55 5.19 8.09 -4.83
CA VAL A 55 5.84 8.87 -3.76
C VAL A 55 6.67 7.91 -2.91
N GLU A 56 7.76 8.39 -2.33
CA GLU A 56 8.55 7.59 -1.38
C GLU A 56 7.70 7.33 -0.10
N ALA A 57 7.77 6.12 0.48
CA ALA A 57 7.18 5.82 1.78
C ALA A 57 7.95 6.48 2.94
N GLY A 58 7.98 7.82 2.94
CA GLY A 58 8.37 8.62 4.09
C GLY A 58 7.27 8.61 5.15
N LYS A 59 7.05 9.75 5.79
CA LYS A 59 5.93 9.97 6.71
C LYS A 59 5.26 11.29 6.35
N PHE A 60 3.94 11.35 6.36
CA PHE A 60 3.26 12.65 6.38
C PHE A 60 3.05 13.06 7.83
N VAL A 61 3.41 14.29 8.14
CA VAL A 61 3.24 14.87 9.47
C VAL A 61 1.94 15.67 9.49
N VAL A 62 1.10 15.40 10.48
CA VAL A 62 -0.24 15.96 10.61
C VAL A 62 -0.35 16.65 11.96
N GLU A 63 -0.67 17.94 11.97
CA GLU A 63 -1.03 18.66 13.19
C GLU A 63 -2.51 18.45 13.47
N THR A 64 -2.84 17.85 14.60
CA THR A 64 -4.23 17.68 15.06
C THR A 64 -4.44 18.46 16.35
N ALA A 65 -5.70 18.68 16.74
CA ALA A 65 -6.04 19.31 18.02
C ALA A 65 -5.46 18.56 19.26
N TYR A 66 -5.11 17.28 19.11
CA TYR A 66 -4.57 16.43 20.17
C TYR A 66 -3.05 16.24 20.09
N GLY A 67 -2.37 16.92 19.16
CA GLY A 67 -0.93 16.84 18.95
C GLY A 67 -0.53 16.44 17.53
N VAL A 68 0.77 16.22 17.34
CA VAL A 68 1.35 15.90 16.03
C VAL A 68 1.36 14.38 15.82
N LEU A 69 0.80 13.93 14.71
CA LEU A 69 0.76 12.53 14.30
C LEU A 69 1.58 12.33 13.02
N GLU A 70 2.45 11.32 13.01
CA GLU A 70 3.15 10.89 11.80
C GLU A 70 2.47 9.65 11.21
N VAL A 71 1.98 9.77 9.98
CA VAL A 71 1.24 8.69 9.31
C VAL A 71 2.05 8.17 8.12
N PRO A 72 2.27 6.84 8.00
CA PRO A 72 2.97 6.27 6.87
C PRO A 72 2.07 6.23 5.62
N PRO A 73 2.58 6.59 4.42
CA PRO A 73 1.85 6.54 3.15
C PRO A 73 1.18 5.20 2.82
N SER A 74 1.71 4.09 3.37
CA SER A 74 1.17 2.74 3.17
C SER A 74 -0.07 2.40 4.00
N GLU A 75 -0.43 3.22 4.99
CA GLU A 75 -1.66 3.04 5.79
C GLU A 75 -2.78 4.01 5.40
N MET A 76 -2.48 5.01 4.56
CA MET A 76 -3.44 5.94 4.00
C MET A 76 -4.24 5.28 2.87
N ARG A 77 -5.49 5.72 2.71
CA ARG A 77 -6.36 5.38 1.58
C ARG A 77 -6.68 6.62 0.75
N ARG A 78 -7.10 7.69 1.42
CA ARG A 78 -7.49 8.97 0.80
C ARG A 78 -7.05 10.10 1.72
N VAL A 79 -6.56 11.17 1.11
CA VAL A 79 -6.36 12.47 1.74
C VAL A 79 -7.22 13.46 0.96
N VAL A 80 -8.05 14.22 1.66
CA VAL A 80 -8.76 15.38 1.13
C VAL A 80 -8.05 16.61 1.70
N VAL A 81 -7.62 17.51 0.83
CA VAL A 81 -6.97 18.75 1.25
C VAL A 81 -8.07 19.76 1.59
N GLY A 82 -7.98 20.33 2.79
CA GLY A 82 -8.92 21.33 3.28
C GLY A 82 -8.65 22.70 2.70
N LYS A 83 -9.70 23.54 2.65
CA LYS A 83 -9.58 24.90 2.11
C LYS A 83 -8.63 25.80 2.92
N LYS A 84 -8.29 25.45 4.17
CA LYS A 84 -7.21 26.09 4.95
C LYS A 84 -5.83 26.08 4.26
N ALA A 85 -5.62 25.22 3.25
CA ALA A 85 -4.43 25.29 2.39
C ALA A 85 -4.35 26.59 1.56
N ASP A 86 -5.47 27.32 1.42
CA ASP A 86 -5.62 28.52 0.60
C ASP A 86 -6.11 29.70 1.46
N LYS A 87 -5.15 30.43 2.05
CA LYS A 87 -5.44 31.51 3.02
C LYS A 87 -6.27 32.64 2.41
N GLU A 88 -5.91 33.07 1.19
CA GLU A 88 -6.60 34.12 0.44
C GLU A 88 -8.07 33.76 0.21
N LEU A 89 -8.34 32.50 -0.14
CA LEU A 89 -9.70 31.98 -0.32
C LEU A 89 -10.52 31.96 0.98
N VAL A 90 -9.90 31.55 2.11
CA VAL A 90 -10.55 31.55 3.43
C VAL A 90 -10.89 32.97 3.89
N GLU A 91 -9.95 33.92 3.74
CA GLU A 91 -10.18 35.32 4.07
C GLU A 91 -11.29 35.95 3.19
N ARG A 92 -11.27 35.68 1.88
CA ARG A 92 -12.33 36.14 0.97
C ARG A 92 -13.70 35.55 1.34
N LEU A 93 -13.79 34.26 1.66
CA LEU A 93 -15.03 33.62 2.11
C LEU A 93 -15.55 34.25 3.41
N ALA A 94 -14.68 34.53 4.38
CA ALA A 94 -15.05 35.21 5.63
C ALA A 94 -15.60 36.63 5.38
N VAL A 95 -14.98 37.40 4.48
CA VAL A 95 -15.48 38.73 4.09
C VAL A 95 -16.85 38.63 3.42
N LEU A 96 -17.01 37.73 2.44
CA LEU A 96 -18.28 37.55 1.72
C LEU A 96 -19.43 37.09 2.63
N VAL A 97 -19.17 36.17 3.56
CA VAL A 97 -20.18 35.73 4.54
C VAL A 97 -20.59 36.87 5.47
N ARG A 98 -19.66 37.76 5.86
CA ARG A 98 -19.99 38.97 6.64
C ARG A 98 -20.82 39.97 5.81
N GLU A 99 -20.53 40.12 4.52
CA GLU A 99 -21.29 41.03 3.64
C GLU A 99 -22.72 40.55 3.34
N LEU A 100 -23.06 39.27 3.58
CA LEU A 100 -24.46 38.80 3.54
C LEU A 100 -25.36 39.51 4.57
N GLY A 101 -24.81 40.00 5.68
CA GLY A 101 -25.52 40.74 6.72
C GLY A 101 -25.32 42.26 6.66
N SER A 102 -24.78 42.81 5.57
CA SER A 102 -24.58 44.26 5.43
C SER A 102 -25.91 44.99 5.18
N ASP A 103 -26.14 46.15 5.80
CA ASP A 103 -27.35 46.95 5.54
C ASP A 103 -27.47 47.40 4.07
N ASP A 104 -26.34 47.53 3.38
CA ASP A 104 -26.24 47.88 1.96
C ASP A 104 -26.70 46.72 1.06
N PHE A 105 -27.88 46.89 0.45
CA PHE A 105 -28.49 45.91 -0.46
C PHE A 105 -27.61 45.55 -1.67
N ALA A 106 -26.80 46.50 -2.17
CA ALA A 106 -25.90 46.23 -3.29
C ALA A 106 -24.77 45.28 -2.87
N ARG A 107 -24.20 45.47 -1.67
CA ARG A 107 -23.20 44.56 -1.09
C ARG A 107 -23.78 43.18 -0.82
N ARG A 108 -24.96 43.08 -0.19
CA ARG A 108 -25.64 41.78 0.04
C ARG A 108 -25.83 41.01 -1.26
N ARG A 109 -26.34 41.67 -2.32
CA ARG A 109 -26.54 41.03 -3.63
C ARG A 109 -25.23 40.60 -4.28
N LYS A 110 -24.16 41.40 -4.18
CA LYS A 110 -22.84 41.06 -4.71
C LYS A 110 -22.26 39.85 -3.97
N ALA A 111 -22.26 39.86 -2.64
CA ALA A 111 -21.79 38.76 -1.81
C ALA A 111 -22.57 37.45 -2.08
N LYS A 112 -23.90 37.53 -2.21
CA LYS A 112 -24.75 36.38 -2.58
C LYS A 112 -24.37 35.80 -3.96
N LYS A 113 -24.02 36.64 -4.94
CA LYS A 113 -23.57 36.20 -6.27
C LYS A 113 -22.19 35.54 -6.21
N GLU A 114 -21.21 36.18 -5.56
CA GLU A 114 -19.84 35.64 -5.46
C GLU A 114 -19.81 34.30 -4.68
N LEU A 115 -20.57 34.17 -3.59
CA LEU A 115 -20.66 32.89 -2.85
C LEU A 115 -21.29 31.76 -3.66
N LYS A 116 -22.25 32.09 -4.54
CA LYS A 116 -22.83 31.12 -5.48
C LYS A 116 -21.84 30.72 -6.57
N GLU A 117 -21.03 31.65 -7.08
CA GLU A 117 -19.96 31.38 -8.05
C GLU A 117 -18.82 30.54 -7.46
N LEU A 118 -18.55 30.64 -6.15
CA LEU A 118 -17.59 29.79 -5.43
C LEU A 118 -18.09 28.36 -5.16
N GLY A 119 -19.39 28.09 -5.36
CA GLY A 119 -19.96 26.74 -5.38
C GLY A 119 -19.69 25.91 -4.11
N ALA A 120 -19.24 24.67 -4.30
CA ALA A 120 -19.04 23.69 -3.24
C ALA A 120 -18.08 24.13 -2.10
N VAL A 121 -17.18 25.08 -2.36
CA VAL A 121 -16.23 25.57 -1.35
C VAL A 121 -16.93 26.41 -0.27
N ALA A 122 -17.98 27.15 -0.64
CA ALA A 122 -18.71 28.02 0.28
C ALA A 122 -19.64 27.26 1.23
N ILE A 123 -19.99 26.00 0.93
CA ILE A 123 -20.98 25.20 1.67
C ILE A 123 -20.63 25.09 3.17
N THR A 124 -19.36 24.88 3.51
CA THR A 124 -18.93 24.75 4.93
C THR A 124 -19.01 26.07 5.69
N ASP A 125 -18.77 27.21 5.07
CA ASP A 125 -18.93 28.53 5.71
C ASP A 125 -20.39 28.96 5.81
N LEU A 126 -21.20 28.65 4.78
CA LEU A 126 -22.66 28.89 4.81
C LEU A 126 -23.33 28.09 5.92
N LYS A 127 -22.94 26.82 6.14
CA LYS A 127 -23.38 26.02 7.29
C LYS A 127 -23.03 26.66 8.63
N ARG A 128 -21.86 27.31 8.75
CA ARG A 128 -21.46 28.07 9.94
C ARG A 128 -22.28 29.36 10.08
N ALA A 129 -22.59 30.03 8.97
CA ALA A 129 -23.39 31.25 8.92
C ALA A 129 -24.85 31.06 9.38
N LEU A 130 -25.39 29.83 9.32
CA LEU A 130 -26.69 29.49 9.94
C LEU A 130 -26.72 29.71 11.46
N GLN A 131 -25.56 29.69 12.12
CA GLN A 131 -25.42 29.97 13.56
C GLN A 131 -25.15 31.45 13.85
N SER A 132 -25.19 32.34 12.84
CA SER A 132 -25.03 33.78 13.03
C SER A 132 -26.20 34.38 13.80
N ASN A 133 -25.95 35.41 14.61
CA ASN A 133 -27.00 36.16 15.30
C ASN A 133 -27.84 37.03 14.34
N ASP A 134 -27.31 37.40 13.17
CA ASP A 134 -28.04 38.16 12.16
C ASP A 134 -29.07 37.29 11.40
N ALA A 135 -30.32 37.76 11.36
CA ALA A 135 -31.43 37.10 10.69
C ALA A 135 -31.32 37.11 9.16
N GLU A 136 -30.80 38.19 8.56
CA GLU A 136 -30.67 38.30 7.09
C GLU A 136 -29.56 37.35 6.58
N THR A 137 -28.44 37.28 7.30
CA THR A 137 -27.37 36.29 7.08
C THR A 137 -27.91 34.87 7.18
N ARG A 138 -28.62 34.50 8.25
CA ARG A 138 -29.18 33.15 8.41
C ARG A 138 -30.13 32.79 7.26
N LYS A 139 -31.05 33.69 6.91
CA LYS A 139 -32.01 33.49 5.82
C LYS A 139 -31.29 33.30 4.48
N THR A 140 -30.39 34.21 4.13
CA THR A 140 -29.65 34.18 2.86
C THR A 140 -28.73 32.98 2.75
N ALA A 141 -28.08 32.60 3.85
CA ALA A 141 -27.25 31.39 3.92
C ALA A 141 -28.10 30.12 3.77
N THR A 142 -29.31 30.06 4.34
CA THR A 142 -30.24 28.93 4.16
C THR A 142 -30.66 28.79 2.70
N GLU A 143 -31.03 29.89 2.04
CA GLU A 143 -31.40 29.89 0.61
C GLU A 143 -30.24 29.43 -0.29
N LEU A 144 -29.03 29.97 -0.09
CA LEU A 144 -27.84 29.59 -0.85
C LEU A 144 -27.46 28.13 -0.60
N LEU A 145 -27.47 27.69 0.66
CA LEU A 145 -27.11 26.32 1.01
C LEU A 145 -28.06 25.32 0.34
N ALA A 146 -29.36 25.57 0.37
CA ALA A 146 -30.36 24.71 -0.25
C ALA A 146 -30.28 24.67 -1.79
N GLU A 147 -29.70 25.69 -2.43
CA GLU A 147 -29.39 25.66 -3.86
C GLU A 147 -28.09 24.88 -4.15
N LEU A 148 -27.03 25.13 -3.36
CA LEU A 148 -25.73 24.48 -3.53
C LEU A 148 -25.78 22.98 -3.20
N GLU A 149 -26.48 22.56 -2.15
CA GLU A 149 -26.64 21.13 -1.80
C GLU A 149 -27.50 20.33 -2.80
N LYS A 150 -28.24 21.02 -3.69
CA LYS A 150 -28.91 20.38 -4.84
C LYS A 150 -28.01 20.27 -6.07
N GLN A 151 -26.98 21.10 -6.18
CA GLN A 151 -26.08 21.16 -7.34
C GLN A 151 -24.81 20.34 -7.14
N PHE A 152 -24.30 20.27 -5.90
CA PHE A 152 -23.03 19.63 -5.56
C PHE A 152 -23.25 18.42 -4.67
N SER A 153 -22.57 17.29 -4.95
CA SER A 153 -22.66 16.11 -4.08
C SER A 153 -21.91 16.32 -2.75
N PRO A 154 -22.24 15.58 -1.68
CA PRO A 154 -21.51 15.64 -0.41
C PRO A 154 -20.00 15.35 -0.54
N ASP A 155 -19.59 14.58 -1.57
CA ASP A 155 -18.18 14.27 -1.87
C ASP A 155 -17.41 15.40 -2.57
N GLU A 156 -18.09 16.45 -3.01
CA GLU A 156 -17.51 17.68 -3.60
C GLU A 156 -17.36 18.81 -2.57
N VAL A 157 -18.01 18.70 -1.41
CA VAL A 157 -17.91 19.68 -0.33
C VAL A 157 -16.46 19.73 0.18
N VAL A 158 -15.83 20.89 0.10
CA VAL A 158 -14.45 21.08 0.56
C VAL A 158 -14.43 21.28 2.09
N PRO A 159 -13.71 20.44 2.85
CA PRO A 159 -13.62 20.59 4.31
C PRO A 159 -12.78 21.80 4.70
N ASP A 160 -12.95 22.28 5.94
CA ASP A 160 -12.13 23.35 6.50
C ASP A 160 -10.67 22.90 6.66
N GLU A 161 -10.47 21.77 7.34
CA GLU A 161 -9.17 21.14 7.60
C GLU A 161 -8.91 19.98 6.64
N ASP A 162 -7.67 19.51 6.57
CA ASP A 162 -7.37 18.32 5.79
C ASP A 162 -7.92 17.07 6.50
N ILE A 163 -8.37 16.10 5.71
CA ILE A 163 -8.93 14.84 6.19
C ILE A 163 -8.10 13.69 5.61
N ILE A 164 -7.58 12.82 6.48
CA ILE A 164 -6.82 11.62 6.10
C ILE A 164 -7.61 10.39 6.52
N GLU A 165 -8.14 9.67 5.54
CA GLU A 165 -8.72 8.35 5.73
C GLU A 165 -7.60 7.30 5.73
N THR A 166 -7.38 6.63 6.86
CA THR A 166 -6.45 5.49 6.95
C THR A 166 -7.21 4.16 6.86
N ALA A 167 -6.49 3.04 6.85
CA ALA A 167 -7.10 1.71 6.94
C ALA A 167 -7.83 1.44 8.28
N ARG A 168 -7.62 2.25 9.32
CA ARG A 168 -8.13 2.01 10.69
C ARG A 168 -9.08 3.10 11.21
N PHE A 169 -8.81 4.36 10.90
CA PHE A 169 -9.56 5.53 11.38
C PHE A 169 -9.33 6.75 10.48
N THR A 170 -10.12 7.81 10.69
CA THR A 170 -9.97 9.08 10.00
C THR A 170 -9.29 10.10 10.92
N ILE A 171 -8.33 10.84 10.38
CA ILE A 171 -7.61 11.93 11.05
C ILE A 171 -8.08 13.25 10.43
N VAL A 172 -8.31 14.26 11.26
CA VAL A 172 -8.62 15.63 10.84
C VAL A 172 -7.53 16.54 11.39
N GLY A 173 -7.01 17.45 10.56
CA GLY A 173 -5.95 18.37 10.95
C GLY A 173 -5.26 19.07 9.78
N ASN A 174 -4.02 19.52 9.97
CA ASN A 174 -3.22 20.19 8.95
C ASN A 174 -2.01 19.31 8.56
N LEU A 175 -1.92 18.88 7.30
CA LEU A 175 -0.71 18.21 6.79
C LEU A 175 0.40 19.23 6.57
N ARG A 176 1.54 19.02 7.23
CA ARG A 176 2.75 19.84 7.08
C ARG A 176 3.49 19.54 5.78
N PHE A 177 3.05 20.15 4.68
CA PHE A 177 3.87 20.34 3.48
C PHE A 177 3.37 21.55 2.67
N GLU A 178 4.29 22.33 2.11
CA GLU A 178 3.94 23.43 1.18
C GLU A 178 3.91 22.96 -0.28
N THR A 179 4.84 22.07 -0.65
CA THR A 179 4.97 21.51 -2.00
C THR A 179 4.99 19.99 -1.94
N PHE A 180 4.08 19.38 -2.67
CA PHE A 180 4.02 17.94 -2.86
C PHE A 180 4.89 17.51 -4.06
N THR A 181 5.67 16.44 -3.88
CA THR A 181 6.58 15.93 -4.93
C THR A 181 6.13 14.54 -5.37
N LEU A 182 5.83 14.39 -6.66
CA LEU A 182 5.32 13.17 -7.28
C LEU A 182 6.24 12.72 -8.42
N LYS A 183 6.76 11.49 -8.35
CA LYS A 183 7.55 10.90 -9.43
C LYS A 183 6.60 10.25 -10.44
N THR A 184 6.59 10.74 -11.67
CA THR A 184 5.75 10.23 -12.76
C THR A 184 6.59 9.53 -13.83
N ARG A 185 5.94 8.92 -14.83
CA ARG A 185 6.63 8.36 -16.00
C ARG A 185 7.36 9.40 -16.89
N TYR A 186 7.07 10.69 -16.69
CA TYR A 186 7.64 11.80 -17.47
C TYR A 186 8.64 12.64 -16.67
N GLY A 187 8.93 12.26 -15.42
CA GLY A 187 9.83 12.99 -14.52
C GLY A 187 9.19 13.33 -13.18
N ILE A 188 9.88 14.16 -12.40
CA ILE A 188 9.45 14.61 -11.08
C ILE A 188 8.56 15.84 -11.24
N LEU A 189 7.30 15.73 -10.83
CA LEU A 189 6.36 16.83 -10.75
C LEU A 189 6.35 17.40 -9.33
N ARG A 190 6.35 18.73 -9.20
CA ARG A 190 6.18 19.45 -7.94
C ARG A 190 4.91 20.29 -8.05
N MET A 191 4.05 20.21 -7.04
CA MET A 191 2.76 20.90 -7.02
C MET A 191 2.50 21.51 -5.63
N PRO A 192 2.06 22.78 -5.53
CA PRO A 192 1.68 23.40 -4.25
C PRO A 192 0.54 22.64 -3.56
N LYS A 193 0.53 22.61 -2.22
CA LYS A 193 -0.57 22.00 -1.44
C LYS A 193 -1.92 22.60 -1.82
N LYS A 194 -1.98 23.92 -2.01
CA LYS A 194 -3.21 24.66 -2.36
C LYS A 194 -3.84 24.27 -3.70
N ASP A 195 -3.11 23.60 -4.59
CA ASP A 195 -3.63 23.20 -5.92
C ASP A 195 -4.16 21.76 -5.92
N ILE A 196 -3.89 21.01 -4.85
CA ILE A 196 -4.37 19.64 -4.65
C ILE A 196 -5.74 19.67 -3.98
N THR A 197 -6.68 18.86 -4.48
CA THR A 197 -7.97 18.61 -3.82
C THR A 197 -7.98 17.25 -3.12
N ARG A 198 -7.36 16.23 -3.74
CA ARG A 198 -7.39 14.84 -3.24
C ARG A 198 -6.12 14.08 -3.58
N ILE A 199 -5.65 13.23 -2.66
CA ILE A 199 -4.62 12.22 -2.91
C ILE A 199 -5.22 10.86 -2.57
N GLU A 200 -5.39 10.01 -3.59
CA GLU A 200 -5.82 8.63 -3.44
C GLU A 200 -4.60 7.73 -3.43
N PHE A 201 -4.42 7.02 -2.33
CA PHE A 201 -3.31 6.09 -2.17
C PHE A 201 -3.72 4.77 -2.81
N LEU A 202 -3.09 4.46 -3.96
CA LEU A 202 -3.28 3.21 -4.68
C LEU A 202 -2.46 2.11 -4.00
N VAL A 203 -2.77 1.89 -2.72
CA VAL A 203 -2.22 0.80 -1.90
C VAL A 203 -2.74 -0.49 -2.49
N GLY A 204 -1.92 -1.11 -3.34
CA GLY A 204 -2.02 -2.54 -3.51
C GLY A 204 -1.67 -3.15 -2.16
N GLU A 205 -2.68 -3.63 -1.42
CA GLU A 205 -2.50 -4.22 -0.09
C GLU A 205 -1.72 -5.54 -0.25
N GLU A 206 -0.38 -5.44 -0.39
CA GLU A 206 0.53 -6.59 -0.46
C GLU A 206 0.66 -7.23 0.92
N SER A 207 -0.35 -8.02 1.28
CA SER A 207 -0.34 -8.83 2.49
C SER A 207 0.49 -10.09 2.27
N VAL A 208 1.47 -10.30 3.14
CA VAL A 208 2.31 -11.51 3.14
C VAL A 208 2.03 -12.29 4.42
N ARG A 209 1.55 -13.53 4.28
CA ARG A 209 1.26 -14.44 5.40
C ARG A 209 2.01 -15.74 5.22
N VAL A 210 2.45 -16.34 6.32
CA VAL A 210 3.05 -17.66 6.34
C VAL A 210 2.12 -18.60 7.10
N VAL A 211 1.84 -19.75 6.49
CA VAL A 211 0.97 -20.81 7.05
C VAL A 211 1.80 -22.09 7.16
N GLU A 212 1.75 -22.76 8.30
CA GLU A 212 2.27 -24.12 8.44
C GLU A 212 1.17 -25.13 8.10
N LEU A 213 1.34 -25.88 7.02
CA LEU A 213 0.47 -26.99 6.66
C LEU A 213 1.06 -28.29 7.21
N ARG A 214 0.44 -28.85 8.25
CA ARG A 214 0.85 -30.12 8.87
C ARG A 214 0.22 -31.32 8.16
N GLY A 215 0.84 -32.50 8.33
CA GLY A 215 0.41 -33.75 7.69
C GLY A 215 -1.04 -34.21 7.95
N ASN A 216 -1.71 -33.68 8.98
CA ASN A 216 -3.11 -33.98 9.29
C ASN A 216 -4.10 -33.42 8.24
N PHE A 217 -3.66 -32.46 7.41
CA PHE A 217 -4.46 -31.82 6.35
C PHE A 217 -4.28 -32.52 4.99
N ALA A 218 -4.27 -33.85 5.00
CA ALA A 218 -4.21 -34.67 3.79
C ALA A 218 -5.58 -34.73 3.10
N GLY A 219 -5.60 -34.65 1.78
CA GLY A 219 -6.83 -34.92 1.01
C GLY A 219 -7.81 -33.76 1.01
N THR A 220 -9.05 -34.06 1.40
CA THR A 220 -10.19 -33.11 1.47
C THR A 220 -10.20 -32.26 2.75
N THR A 221 -9.45 -32.65 3.78
CA THR A 221 -9.28 -31.87 5.01
C THR A 221 -8.32 -30.72 4.73
N MET A 222 -8.83 -29.49 4.64
CA MET A 222 -8.03 -28.30 4.31
C MET A 222 -7.88 -27.38 5.52
N VAL A 223 -6.69 -26.79 5.69
CA VAL A 223 -6.45 -25.73 6.68
C VAL A 223 -7.00 -24.40 6.17
N ASP A 224 -7.65 -23.63 7.06
CA ASP A 224 -7.98 -22.23 6.78
C ASP A 224 -6.70 -21.38 6.91
N THR A 225 -6.35 -20.65 5.85
CA THR A 225 -5.18 -19.75 5.88
C THR A 225 -5.45 -18.45 6.64
N GLY A 226 -6.72 -18.12 6.91
CA GLY A 226 -7.13 -16.84 7.44
C GLY A 226 -7.13 -15.70 6.41
N ILE A 227 -6.94 -15.99 5.12
CA ILE A 227 -6.79 -14.99 4.05
C ILE A 227 -8.08 -14.90 3.23
N GLU A 228 -8.67 -13.72 3.21
CA GLU A 228 -9.80 -13.39 2.33
C GLU A 228 -9.27 -12.84 1.00
N LEU A 229 -9.67 -13.44 -0.12
CA LEU A 229 -9.31 -12.98 -1.46
C LEU A 229 -10.50 -12.25 -2.10
N PRO A 230 -10.38 -10.97 -2.51
CA PRO A 230 -11.36 -10.35 -3.38
C PRO A 230 -11.20 -10.83 -4.83
N VAL A 231 -12.26 -10.67 -5.64
CA VAL A 231 -12.17 -10.90 -7.10
C VAL A 231 -11.10 -9.99 -7.68
N GLY A 232 -10.22 -10.56 -8.50
CA GLY A 232 -9.16 -9.83 -9.18
C GLY A 232 -7.84 -9.70 -8.42
N ALA A 233 -7.73 -10.14 -7.15
CA ALA A 233 -6.47 -10.10 -6.42
C ALA A 233 -5.38 -10.93 -7.11
N GLU A 234 -4.15 -10.41 -7.17
CA GLU A 234 -2.97 -11.14 -7.63
C GLU A 234 -2.35 -11.90 -6.44
N VAL A 235 -2.17 -13.21 -6.59
CA VAL A 235 -1.65 -14.08 -5.54
C VAL A 235 -0.39 -14.80 -6.01
N GLU A 236 0.69 -14.68 -5.24
CA GLU A 236 1.91 -15.48 -5.36
C GLU A 236 2.03 -16.40 -4.14
N VAL A 237 2.09 -17.70 -4.37
CA VAL A 237 2.32 -18.70 -3.34
C VAL A 237 3.67 -19.35 -3.55
N THR A 238 4.43 -19.50 -2.46
CA THR A 238 5.69 -20.27 -2.42
C THR A 238 5.67 -21.20 -1.22
N ALA A 239 6.09 -22.44 -1.41
CA ALA A 239 6.04 -23.47 -0.38
C ALA A 239 7.36 -24.22 -0.31
N THR A 240 7.82 -24.45 0.93
CA THR A 240 9.01 -25.26 1.23
C THR A 240 8.68 -26.23 2.36
N GLY A 241 9.61 -27.13 2.69
CA GLY A 241 9.41 -28.19 3.68
C GLY A 241 9.22 -29.56 3.06
N LYS A 242 8.93 -30.54 3.92
CA LYS A 242 8.96 -31.97 3.58
C LYS A 242 7.92 -32.70 4.43
N MET A 243 7.25 -33.67 3.81
CA MET A 243 6.37 -34.62 4.48
C MET A 243 6.81 -36.04 4.20
N THR A 244 6.52 -36.95 5.12
CA THR A 244 6.85 -38.37 5.03
C THR A 244 5.64 -39.21 5.39
N SER A 245 5.28 -40.20 4.54
CA SER A 245 4.19 -41.15 4.78
C SER A 245 4.54 -42.20 5.85
N HIS A 246 3.58 -43.05 6.25
CA HIS A 246 3.88 -44.17 7.15
C HIS A 246 4.87 -45.19 6.54
N GLN A 247 4.99 -45.25 5.21
CA GLN A 247 5.92 -46.13 4.48
C GLN A 247 7.30 -45.51 4.27
N GLY A 248 7.63 -44.40 4.96
CA GLY A 248 8.91 -43.71 4.82
C GLY A 248 9.07 -42.87 3.53
N ILE A 249 8.12 -42.96 2.60
CA ILE A 249 8.15 -42.20 1.35
C ILE A 249 8.07 -40.69 1.65
N SER A 250 9.08 -39.98 1.16
CA SER A 250 9.38 -38.57 1.44
C SER A 250 9.04 -37.68 0.26
N PHE A 251 8.33 -36.57 0.46
CA PHE A 251 7.94 -35.65 -0.62
C PHE A 251 7.93 -34.17 -0.20
N GLY A 252 8.14 -33.30 -1.19
CA GLY A 252 8.04 -31.84 -1.04
C GLY A 252 6.74 -31.28 -1.65
N PRO A 253 6.48 -29.97 -1.52
CA PRO A 253 5.22 -29.35 -1.94
C PRO A 253 4.99 -29.32 -3.46
N ALA A 254 6.01 -29.61 -4.30
CA ALA A 254 5.81 -29.87 -5.73
C ALA A 254 5.08 -31.20 -6.01
N GLY A 255 5.11 -32.12 -5.04
CA GLY A 255 4.73 -33.52 -5.18
C GLY A 255 5.86 -34.40 -5.72
N LEU A 256 5.58 -35.71 -5.83
CA LEU A 256 6.48 -36.71 -6.45
C LEU A 256 6.21 -36.83 -7.95
N SER A 257 7.24 -37.07 -8.75
CA SER A 257 7.06 -37.47 -10.15
C SER A 257 6.31 -38.82 -10.23
N SER A 258 5.57 -39.01 -11.32
CA SER A 258 4.85 -40.25 -11.64
C SER A 258 5.76 -41.48 -11.58
N ASP A 259 7.00 -41.30 -12.01
CA ASP A 259 7.94 -42.39 -12.34
C ASP A 259 8.55 -43.02 -11.08
N ILE A 260 8.31 -42.42 -9.91
CA ILE A 260 8.82 -42.86 -8.59
C ILE A 260 7.66 -43.42 -7.73
N MET A 261 6.44 -43.57 -8.28
CA MET A 261 5.24 -43.89 -7.48
C MET A 261 4.43 -45.11 -7.93
N PRO A 262 3.90 -45.90 -6.97
CA PRO A 262 2.85 -46.88 -7.26
C PRO A 262 1.57 -46.22 -7.79
N VAL A 263 0.96 -46.80 -8.82
CA VAL A 263 -0.27 -46.30 -9.48
C VAL A 263 -1.43 -46.09 -8.49
N SER A 264 -1.50 -46.88 -7.41
CA SER A 264 -2.51 -46.76 -6.36
C SER A 264 -2.43 -45.44 -5.56
N TRP A 265 -1.28 -44.77 -5.54
CA TRP A 265 -1.06 -43.49 -4.87
C TRP A 265 -1.36 -42.28 -5.78
N MET A 266 -1.37 -42.45 -7.10
CA MET A 266 -1.67 -41.39 -8.09
C MET A 266 -3.11 -40.85 -8.01
N ARG A 267 -3.99 -41.50 -7.22
CA ARG A 267 -5.40 -41.12 -7.03
C ARG A 267 -5.60 -40.22 -5.80
N GLY A 268 -4.98 -39.03 -5.81
CA GLY A 268 -5.22 -37.98 -4.82
C GLY A 268 -6.57 -37.25 -5.00
N PRO A 269 -6.92 -36.29 -4.11
CA PRO A 269 -8.13 -35.46 -4.24
C PRO A 269 -8.19 -34.64 -5.54
N LEU A 270 -7.04 -34.28 -6.13
CA LEU A 270 -6.95 -33.67 -7.45
C LEU A 270 -6.35 -34.69 -8.43
N ARG A 271 -7.21 -35.30 -9.24
CA ARG A 271 -6.84 -36.34 -10.22
C ARG A 271 -5.91 -35.76 -11.29
N GLY A 272 -4.93 -36.56 -11.72
CA GLY A 272 -3.96 -36.20 -12.75
C GLY A 272 -2.77 -35.36 -12.22
N GLU A 273 -2.81 -34.93 -10.96
CA GLU A 273 -1.73 -34.14 -10.37
C GLU A 273 -0.79 -34.98 -9.48
N PRO A 274 0.49 -34.59 -9.33
CA PRO A 274 1.46 -35.27 -8.47
C PRO A 274 0.96 -35.53 -7.05
N PHE A 275 1.25 -36.72 -6.51
CA PHE A 275 0.99 -37.01 -5.11
C PHE A 275 1.80 -36.07 -4.21
N GLY A 276 1.18 -35.57 -3.13
CA GLY A 276 1.83 -34.67 -2.19
C GLY A 276 1.99 -33.23 -2.67
N ALA A 277 1.59 -32.90 -3.90
CA ALA A 277 1.56 -31.52 -4.38
C ALA A 277 0.66 -30.64 -3.50
N LEU A 278 1.10 -29.44 -3.19
CA LEU A 278 0.29 -28.45 -2.47
C LEU A 278 -0.92 -28.05 -3.32
N LEU A 279 -2.09 -28.02 -2.69
CA LEU A 279 -3.38 -27.69 -3.29
C LEU A 279 -4.01 -26.47 -2.61
N GLY A 280 -4.80 -25.72 -3.39
CA GLY A 280 -5.57 -24.57 -2.93
C GLY A 280 -7.07 -24.71 -3.24
N ARG A 281 -7.90 -23.99 -2.48
CA ARG A 281 -9.33 -23.77 -2.77
C ARG A 281 -9.74 -22.38 -2.28
N ILE A 282 -10.57 -21.67 -3.05
CA ILE A 282 -11.12 -20.36 -2.69
C ILE A 282 -12.62 -20.52 -2.38
N GLY A 283 -13.03 -20.19 -1.16
CA GLY A 283 -14.39 -20.41 -0.66
C GLY A 283 -14.68 -21.89 -0.32
N ARG A 284 -15.69 -22.14 0.52
CA ARG A 284 -16.02 -23.52 0.96
C ARG A 284 -16.49 -24.42 -0.20
N GLY A 285 -17.23 -23.86 -1.15
CA GLY A 285 -17.69 -24.55 -2.37
C GLY A 285 -16.75 -24.44 -3.58
N GLY A 286 -15.55 -23.87 -3.41
CA GLY A 286 -14.62 -23.67 -4.52
C GLY A 286 -14.07 -24.96 -5.12
N ARG A 287 -13.67 -24.91 -6.40
CA ARG A 287 -12.90 -25.99 -7.03
C ARG A 287 -11.48 -26.01 -6.45
N ILE A 288 -10.96 -27.21 -6.23
CA ILE A 288 -9.57 -27.42 -5.82
C ILE A 288 -8.65 -27.24 -7.04
N PHE A 289 -7.50 -26.61 -6.85
CA PHE A 289 -6.48 -26.40 -7.88
C PHE A 289 -5.07 -26.68 -7.32
N LYS A 290 -4.12 -26.98 -8.20
CA LYS A 290 -2.71 -27.20 -7.84
C LYS A 290 -1.99 -25.87 -7.60
N ILE A 291 -1.16 -25.86 -6.56
CA ILE A 291 -0.19 -24.79 -6.28
C ILE A 291 1.24 -25.30 -6.47
N GLY A 292 1.55 -26.52 -6.00
CA GLY A 292 2.92 -27.02 -6.04
C GLY A 292 3.89 -26.22 -5.15
N ALA A 293 5.18 -26.21 -5.48
CA ALA A 293 6.20 -25.45 -4.73
C ALA A 293 6.15 -23.92 -4.99
N ARG A 294 5.63 -23.49 -6.15
CA ARG A 294 5.43 -22.07 -6.48
C ARG A 294 4.29 -21.92 -7.50
N HIS A 295 3.38 -20.98 -7.26
CA HIS A 295 2.34 -20.61 -8.23
C HIS A 295 2.04 -19.11 -8.19
N LYS A 296 1.60 -18.56 -9.32
CA LYS A 296 1.04 -17.21 -9.44
C LYS A 296 -0.30 -17.29 -10.14
N PHE A 297 -1.33 -16.67 -9.56
CA PHE A 297 -2.68 -16.66 -10.13
C PHE A 297 -3.42 -15.36 -9.79
N LYS A 298 -4.48 -15.07 -10.57
CA LYS A 298 -5.43 -14.00 -10.27
C LYS A 298 -6.74 -14.62 -9.75
N ALA A 299 -7.24 -14.16 -8.61
CA ALA A 299 -8.45 -14.70 -8.00
C ALA A 299 -9.67 -14.44 -8.91
N LYS A 300 -10.30 -15.50 -9.42
CA LYS A 300 -11.48 -15.41 -10.30
C LYS A 300 -12.80 -15.23 -9.54
N THR A 301 -12.80 -15.57 -8.25
CA THR A 301 -13.94 -15.52 -7.34
C THR A 301 -13.47 -14.93 -6.01
N SER A 302 -14.36 -14.24 -5.29
CA SER A 302 -14.09 -13.86 -3.91
C SER A 302 -14.18 -15.07 -2.97
N GLY A 303 -13.42 -15.04 -1.89
CA GLY A 303 -13.57 -16.00 -0.80
C GLY A 303 -12.30 -16.32 -0.02
N ARG A 304 -12.50 -17.01 1.10
CA ARG A 304 -11.46 -17.52 1.99
C ARG A 304 -10.56 -18.55 1.29
N LEU A 305 -9.24 -18.38 1.38
CA LEU A 305 -8.26 -19.35 0.85
C LEU A 305 -8.02 -20.49 1.85
N PHE A 306 -8.14 -21.72 1.37
CA PHE A 306 -7.82 -22.96 2.08
C PHE A 306 -6.68 -23.72 1.40
N LEU A 307 -5.89 -24.47 2.17
CA LEU A 307 -4.79 -25.31 1.66
C LEU A 307 -4.91 -26.77 2.12
N SER A 308 -4.53 -27.70 1.25
CA SER A 308 -4.25 -29.11 1.60
C SER A 308 -3.14 -29.64 0.69
N PHE A 309 -2.85 -30.94 0.72
CA PHE A 309 -1.92 -31.57 -0.22
C PHE A 309 -2.54 -32.82 -0.85
N ASN A 310 -2.07 -33.13 -2.07
CA ASN A 310 -2.66 -34.13 -2.95
C ASN A 310 -2.34 -35.57 -2.52
N ALA A 311 -2.85 -35.99 -1.37
CA ALA A 311 -2.60 -37.30 -0.79
C ALA A 311 -3.89 -37.87 -0.16
N LYS A 312 -3.96 -39.19 0.01
CA LYS A 312 -5.10 -39.85 0.68
C LYS A 312 -4.79 -40.06 2.16
N PRO A 313 -5.75 -39.88 3.09
CA PRO A 313 -5.55 -40.15 4.52
C PRO A 313 -5.02 -41.56 4.82
N GLN A 314 -5.40 -42.57 4.01
CA GLN A 314 -4.98 -43.97 4.16
C GLN A 314 -3.45 -44.23 4.08
N PHE A 315 -2.66 -43.31 3.48
CA PHE A 315 -1.19 -43.42 3.46
C PHE A 315 -0.50 -42.54 4.53
N GLY A 316 -1.29 -41.89 5.39
CA GLY A 316 -0.81 -41.28 6.63
C GLY A 316 -0.59 -42.32 7.75
N PRO A 317 -0.25 -41.89 8.98
CA PRO A 317 -0.05 -40.50 9.37
C PRO A 317 1.14 -39.87 8.65
N TYR A 318 0.97 -38.65 8.18
CA TYR A 318 2.05 -37.90 7.51
C TYR A 318 2.84 -37.11 8.54
N ARG A 319 4.15 -37.34 8.61
CA ARG A 319 5.06 -36.63 9.52
C ARG A 319 5.72 -35.45 8.78
N GLY A 320 5.93 -34.34 9.47
CA GLY A 320 6.48 -33.10 8.90
C GLY A 320 5.41 -32.08 8.50
N SER A 321 5.86 -31.00 7.83
CA SER A 321 5.02 -29.88 7.43
C SER A 321 5.55 -29.16 6.18
N PHE A 322 4.67 -28.41 5.53
CA PHE A 322 5.04 -27.41 4.53
C PHE A 322 4.88 -26.00 5.12
N LYS A 323 5.91 -25.17 4.93
CA LYS A 323 5.88 -23.73 5.24
C LYS A 323 5.48 -22.98 3.98
N VAL A 324 4.23 -22.51 3.96
CA VAL A 324 3.61 -21.87 2.78
C VAL A 324 3.57 -20.36 2.98
N LYS A 325 4.35 -19.62 2.20
CA LYS A 325 4.34 -18.16 2.14
C LYS A 325 3.41 -17.71 1.01
N ILE A 326 2.37 -16.99 1.39
CA ILE A 326 1.30 -16.48 0.52
C ILE A 326 1.43 -14.96 0.50
N ARG A 327 1.58 -14.40 -0.70
CA ARG A 327 1.58 -12.96 -0.98
C ARG A 327 0.32 -12.67 -1.78
N VAL A 328 -0.56 -11.83 -1.25
CA VAL A 328 -1.75 -11.34 -1.94
C VAL A 328 -1.58 -9.85 -2.14
N LYS A 329 -1.74 -9.40 -3.39
CA LYS A 329 -1.80 -8.00 -3.77
C LYS A 329 -3.22 -7.73 -4.26
N LYS A 330 -3.96 -6.96 -3.46
CA LYS A 330 -5.32 -6.50 -3.79
C LYS A 330 -5.26 -5.31 -4.74
#